data_AF-A0A933JE08-F1
#
_entry.id   AF-A0A933JE08-F1
#
_cell.length_a   1.000
_cell.length_b   1.000
_cell.length_c   1.000
_cell.angle_alpha   90.00
_cell.angle_beta   90.00
_cell.angle_gamma   90.00
#
_symmetry.space_group_name_H-M   'P 1'
#
loop_
_entity.id
_entity.type
_entity.pdbx_description
1 polymer ?
#
loop_
_entity_poly.entity_id
_entity_poly.type
_entity_poly.pdbx_seq_one_letter_code
_entity_poly.pdbx_strand_id
1 'polypeptide(L)'
;MAFIIRKGLAYRKIDGLVFIVDAAGERLHELNAAGSIVWEGLAAGKSEARIAEAVCAEFDVAGKTAREDTAAFIKELSAAGLINPSPAEGR
;
A
#
# COMPACT_ATOMS: atom_id res chain seq x y z
N MET A 1 -2.68 -1.32 12.21
CA MET A 1 -4.04 -1.37 11.62
C MET A 1 -3.99 -2.26 10.37
N ALA A 2 -5.11 -2.82 9.92
CA ALA A 2 -5.19 -3.62 8.69
C ALA A 2 -6.07 -2.92 7.66
N PHE A 3 -5.76 -3.09 6.38
CA PHE A 3 -6.48 -2.47 5.26
C PHE A 3 -6.76 -3.50 4.19
N ILE A 4 -7.83 -3.27 3.42
CA ILE A 4 -8.22 -4.09 2.28
C ILE A 4 -8.21 -3.24 1.01
N ILE A 5 -7.72 -3.81 -0.09
CA ILE A 5 -7.77 -3.16 -1.40
C ILE A 5 -9.23 -3.04 -1.84
N ARG A 6 -9.61 -1.86 -2.37
CA ARG A 6 -10.96 -1.64 -2.89
C ARG A 6 -11.22 -2.61 -4.05
N LYS A 7 -12.40 -3.25 -4.03
CA LYS A 7 -12.84 -4.13 -5.12
C LYS A 7 -12.87 -3.38 -6.46
N GLY A 8 -12.61 -4.10 -7.55
CA GLY A 8 -12.63 -3.55 -8.91
C GLY A 8 -11.34 -2.85 -9.34
N LEU A 9 -10.33 -2.79 -8.48
CA LEU A 9 -8.98 -2.38 -8.87
C LEU A 9 -8.23 -3.56 -9.46
N ALA A 10 -7.59 -3.35 -10.61
CA ALA A 10 -6.56 -4.24 -11.12
C ALA A 10 -5.20 -3.60 -10.84
N TYR A 11 -4.18 -4.41 -10.58
CA TYR A 11 -2.82 -3.91 -10.49
C TYR A 11 -1.83 -4.89 -11.09
N ARG A 12 -0.68 -4.37 -11.53
CA ARG A 12 0.41 -5.17 -12.07
C ARG A 12 1.75 -4.57 -11.68
N LYS A 13 2.72 -5.43 -11.40
CA LYS A 13 4.12 -5.04 -11.23
C LYS A 13 4.83 -5.09 -12.59
N ILE A 14 5.46 -3.99 -12.97
CA ILE A 14 6.20 -3.81 -14.21
C ILE A 14 7.50 -3.09 -13.85
N ASP A 15 8.64 -3.69 -14.18
CA ASP A 15 9.97 -3.14 -13.85
C ASP A 15 10.15 -2.78 -12.37
N GLY A 16 9.62 -3.61 -11.47
CA GLY A 16 9.69 -3.36 -10.03
C GLY A 16 8.67 -2.38 -9.48
N LEU A 17 7.96 -1.63 -10.33
CA LEU A 17 6.95 -0.66 -9.93
C LEU A 17 5.54 -1.20 -10.09
N VAL A 18 4.65 -0.81 -9.19
CA VAL A 18 3.24 -1.19 -9.22
C VAL A 18 2.43 -0.14 -9.97
N PHE A 19 1.63 -0.60 -10.92
CA PHE A 19 0.64 0.18 -11.63
C PHE A 19 -0.75 -0.29 -11.22
N ILE A 20 -1.60 0.63 -10.76
CA ILE A 20 -2.98 0.35 -10.35
C ILE A 20 -3.92 0.98 -11.38
N VAL A 21 -4.77 0.15 -11.97
CA VAL A 21 -5.84 0.58 -12.88
C VAL A 21 -7.12 0.74 -12.07
N ASP A 22 -7.58 1.98 -11.94
CA ASP A 22 -8.91 2.32 -11.46
C ASP A 22 -9.82 2.66 -12.65
N ALA A 23 -10.49 1.65 -13.17
CA ALA A 23 -11.42 1.83 -14.30
C ALA A 23 -12.65 2.68 -13.93
N ALA A 24 -13.09 2.64 -12.66
CA ALA A 24 -14.25 3.40 -12.20
C ALA A 24 -13.93 4.89 -12.00
N GLY A 25 -12.72 5.19 -11.54
CA GLY A 25 -12.20 6.55 -11.40
C GLY A 25 -11.49 7.08 -12.65
N GLU A 26 -11.43 6.29 -13.73
CA GLU A 26 -10.76 6.60 -15.00
C GLU A 26 -9.29 7.02 -14.82
N ARG A 27 -8.57 6.33 -13.91
CA ARG A 27 -7.20 6.69 -13.52
C ARG A 27 -6.26 5.49 -13.55
N LEU A 28 -5.01 5.77 -13.93
CA LEU A 28 -3.87 4.89 -13.75
C LEU A 28 -2.96 5.51 -12.70
N HIS A 29 -2.68 4.79 -11.62
CA HIS A 29 -1.73 5.21 -10.60
C HIS A 29 -0.43 4.44 -10.77
N GLU A 30 0.68 5.16 -10.94
CA GLU A 30 2.01 4.59 -10.83
C GLU A 30 2.50 4.80 -9.40
N LEU A 31 2.99 3.73 -8.77
CA LEU A 31 3.60 3.81 -7.46
C LEU A 31 5.11 3.84 -7.59
N ASN A 32 5.77 4.66 -6.76
CA ASN A 32 7.21 4.59 -6.60
C ASN A 32 7.62 3.25 -5.96
N ALA A 33 8.93 3.01 -5.84
CA ALA A 33 9.44 1.74 -5.32
C ALA A 33 8.94 1.43 -3.89
N ALA A 34 8.96 2.41 -2.98
CA ALA A 34 8.47 2.23 -1.61
C ALA A 34 6.97 1.96 -1.57
N GLY A 35 6.17 2.74 -2.30
CA GLY A 35 4.74 2.57 -2.41
C GLY A 35 4.35 1.23 -3.05
N SER A 36 5.17 0.73 -3.97
CA SER A 36 4.99 -0.60 -4.57
C SER A 36 5.09 -1.71 -3.52
N ILE A 37 6.10 -1.64 -2.63
CA ILE A 37 6.25 -2.58 -1.50
C ILE A 37 5.06 -2.47 -0.55
N VAL A 38 4.61 -1.24 -0.26
CA VAL A 38 3.43 -1.02 0.59
C VAL A 38 2.20 -1.67 -0.02
N TRP A 39 1.94 -1.44 -1.31
CA TRP A 39 0.80 -2.01 -2.01
C TRP A 39 0.84 -3.54 -2.05
N GLU A 40 1.98 -4.14 -2.40
CA GLU A 40 2.15 -5.59 -2.41
C GLU A 40 1.93 -6.19 -1.02
N GLY A 41 2.41 -5.50 0.03
CA GLY A 41 2.17 -5.88 1.41
C GLY A 41 0.70 -5.88 1.80
N LEU A 42 -0.03 -4.82 1.42
CA LEU A 42 -1.48 -4.73 1.65
C LEU A 42 -2.25 -5.79 0.85
N ALA A 43 -1.88 -6.03 -0.41
CA ALA A 43 -2.47 -7.06 -1.25
C ALA A 43 -2.27 -8.47 -0.66
N ALA A 44 -1.15 -8.70 0.02
CA ALA A 44 -0.84 -9.92 0.74
C ALA A 44 -1.47 -9.99 2.16
N GLY A 45 -2.26 -8.99 2.56
CA GLY A 45 -2.91 -8.95 3.89
C GLY A 45 -1.94 -8.69 5.05
N LYS A 46 -0.75 -8.14 4.79
CA LYS A 46 0.21 -7.83 5.85
C LYS A 46 -0.24 -6.62 6.66
N SER A 47 0.17 -6.59 7.93
CA SER A 47 -0.02 -5.42 8.78
C SER A 47 0.93 -4.29 8.40
N GLU A 48 0.51 -3.05 8.66
CA GLU A 48 1.31 -1.84 8.46
C GLU A 48 2.73 -1.94 9.07
N ALA A 49 2.86 -2.53 10.25
CA ALA A 49 4.16 -2.72 10.90
C ALA A 49 5.09 -3.65 10.09
N ARG A 50 4.58 -4.80 9.62
CA ARG A 50 5.34 -5.75 8.78
C ARG A 50 5.74 -5.13 7.45
N ILE A 51 4.91 -4.24 6.92
CA ILE A 51 5.19 -3.51 5.68
C ILE A 51 6.30 -2.50 5.91
N ALA A 52 6.23 -1.72 6.98
CA ALA A 52 7.28 -0.76 7.32
C ALA A 52 8.63 -1.45 7.58
N GLU A 53 8.64 -2.65 8.16
CA GLU A 53 9.86 -3.47 8.29
C GLU A 53 10.44 -3.85 6.92
N ALA A 54 9.59 -4.20 5.95
CA ALA A 54 10.03 -4.52 4.59
C ALA A 54 10.61 -3.29 3.86
N VAL A 55 9.98 -2.12 4.02
CA VAL A 55 10.49 -0.85 3.48
C VAL A 55 11.83 -0.48 4.13
N CYS A 56 11.94 -0.64 5.45
CA CYS A 56 13.18 -0.40 6.19
C CYS A 56 14.33 -1.27 5.67
N ALA A 57 14.07 -2.56 5.44
CA ALA A 57 15.07 -3.51 4.94
C ALA A 57 15.47 -3.25 3.48
N GLU A 58 14.52 -2.90 2.60
CA GLU A 58 14.82 -2.69 1.18
C GLU A 58 15.63 -1.41 0.95
N PHE A 59 15.29 -0.32 1.65
CA PHE A 59 15.90 0.99 1.43
C PHE A 59 17.02 1.34 2.42
N ASP A 60 17.35 0.44 3.35
CA ASP A 60 18.34 0.66 4.42
C ASP A 60 18.11 1.98 5.20
N VAL A 61 16.84 2.31 5.45
CA VAL A 61 16.44 3.53 6.17
C VAL A 61 16.16 3.23 7.64
N ALA A 62 16.18 4.26 8.48
CA ALA A 62 15.80 4.11 9.89
C ALA A 62 14.35 3.61 10.04
N GLY A 63 14.13 2.68 10.98
CA GLY A 63 12.81 2.09 11.20
C GLY A 63 11.72 3.10 11.57
N LYS A 64 12.08 4.24 12.17
CA LYS A 64 11.13 5.34 12.41
C LYS A 64 10.67 5.96 11.09
N THR A 65 11.62 6.32 10.21
CA THR A 65 11.35 6.87 8.89
C THR A 65 10.50 5.92 8.05
N ALA A 66 10.84 4.63 8.00
CA ALA A 66 10.06 3.64 7.26
C ALA A 66 8.61 3.55 7.73
N ARG A 67 8.37 3.65 9.04
CA ARG A 67 7.01 3.65 9.62
C ARG A 67 6.25 4.93 9.27
N GLU A 68 6.89 6.08 9.37
CA GLU A 68 6.28 7.38 9.03
C GLU A 68 5.91 7.44 7.55
N ASP A 69 6.81 6.99 6.67
CA ASP A 69 6.61 6.96 5.22
C ASP A 69 5.51 5.96 4.81
N THR A 70 5.54 4.75 5.37
CA THR A 70 4.50 3.73 5.17
C THR A 70 3.12 4.26 5.62
N ALA A 71 3.05 4.87 6.81
CA ALA A 71 1.81 5.40 7.34
C ALA A 71 1.28 6.60 6.53
N ALA A 72 2.16 7.48 6.05
CA ALA A 72 1.81 8.58 5.17
C ALA A 72 1.24 8.05 3.85
N PHE A 73 1.91 7.09 3.22
CA PHE A 73 1.48 6.53 1.96
C PHE A 73 0.15 5.76 2.06
N ILE A 74 -0.08 5.02 3.14
CA ILE A 74 -1.37 4.37 3.42
C ILE A 74 -2.50 5.42 3.52
N LYS A 75 -2.24 6.57 4.15
CA LYS A 75 -3.23 7.66 4.20
C LYS A 75 -3.53 8.22 2.82
N GLU A 76 -2.52 8.37 1.96
CA GLU A 76 -2.71 8.79 0.57
C GLU A 76 -3.54 7.80 -0.24
N LEU A 77 -3.25 6.49 -0.11
CA LEU A 77 -4.04 5.43 -0.75
C LEU A 77 -5.51 5.45 -0.27
N SER A 78 -5.73 5.67 1.03
CA SER A 78 -7.06 5.77 1.60
C SER A 78 -7.80 7.03 1.13
N ALA A 79 -7.11 8.18 1.06
CA ALA A 79 -7.67 9.43 0.56
C ALA A 79 -7.99 9.37 -0.94
N ALA A 80 -7.21 8.61 -1.70
CA ALA A 80 -7.48 8.30 -3.10
C ALA A 80 -8.61 7.26 -3.28
N GLY A 81 -9.14 6.69 -2.20
CA GLY A 81 -10.20 5.68 -2.23
C GLY A 81 -9.74 4.33 -2.78
N LEU A 82 -8.44 4.05 -2.78
CA LEU A 82 -7.87 2.80 -3.33
C LEU A 82 -7.90 1.64 -2.34
N ILE A 83 -7.93 1.96 -1.04
CA ILE A 83 -8.01 1.00 0.06
C ILE A 83 -9.09 1.43 1.06
N ASN A 84 -9.61 0.47 1.80
CA ASN A 84 -10.52 0.70 2.92
C ASN A 84 -9.89 0.16 4.21
N PRO A 85 -10.21 0.74 5.38
CA PRO A 85 -9.87 0.10 6.65
C PRO A 85 -10.51 -1.29 6.66
N SER A 86 -9.73 -2.31 7.02
CA SER A 86 -10.33 -3.62 7.30
C SER A 86 -11.27 -3.43 8.47
N PRO A 87 -12.53 -3.93 8.41
CA PRO A 87 -13.31 -4.03 9.63
C PRO A 87 -12.45 -4.81 10.62
N ALA A 88 -12.12 -4.20 11.76
CA ALA A 88 -11.57 -4.95 12.87
C ALA A 88 -12.58 -6.08 13.11
N GLU A 89 -12.12 -7.32 13.10
CA GLU A 89 -12.98 -8.46 13.42
C GLU A 89 -13.63 -8.18 14.77
N GLY A 90 -14.89 -7.77 14.70
CA GLY A 90 -15.75 -7.48 15.82
C GLY A 90 -16.88 -8.48 15.79
N ARG A 91 -16.58 -9.74 16.16
CA ARG A 91 -17.45 -10.54 17.03
C ARG A 91 -16.73 -11.79 17.55
#